data_AF-A0A2E0G721-F1
#
_entry.id   AF-A0A2E0G721-F1
#
_cell.length_a   1.000
_cell.length_b   1.000
_cell.length_c   1.000
_cell.angle_alpha   90.00
_cell.angle_beta   90.00
_cell.angle_gamma   90.00
#
_symmetry.space_group_name_H-M   'P 1'
#
loop_
_entity.id
_entity.type
_entity.pdbx_description
1 polymer ?
#
loop_
_entity_poly.entity_id
_entity_poly.type
_entity_poly.pdbx_seq_one_letter_code
_entity_poly.pdbx_strand_id
1 'polypeptide(L)' 'AKYRQWRCVLIIHGKGHFSKESKPILKNMVYHFLMENPDVLAYHSAKPKHGGAGAVYVMLKSNRG' A
#
# COMPACT_ATOMS: atom_id res chain seq x y z
N ALA A 1 7.29 -3.49 -20.75
CA ALA A 1 6.77 -2.33 -19.99
C ALA A 1 7.95 -1.57 -19.40
N LYS A 2 8.08 -0.25 -19.63
CA LYS A 2 9.16 0.55 -19.01
C LYS A 2 8.93 0.60 -17.50
N TYR A 3 9.94 0.26 -16.70
CA TYR A 3 9.95 0.48 -15.25
C TYR A 3 9.93 1.99 -15.00
N ARG A 4 8.73 2.56 -14.87
CA ARG A 4 8.56 3.95 -14.49
C ARG A 4 9.05 4.13 -13.05
N GLN A 5 9.92 5.11 -12.82
CA GLN A 5 10.42 5.47 -11.49
C GLN A 5 9.34 6.21 -10.69
N TRP A 6 8.33 5.47 -10.23
CA TRP A 6 7.30 6.02 -9.36
C TRP A 6 7.87 6.25 -7.96
N ARG A 7 7.75 7.48 -7.44
CA ARG A 7 8.15 7.82 -6.06
C ARG A 7 7.03 7.61 -5.06
N CYS A 8 5.79 7.71 -5.50
CA CYS A 8 4.60 7.59 -4.67
C CYS A 8 3.61 6.69 -5.38
N VAL A 9 3.13 5.66 -4.67
CA VAL A 9 2.12 4.74 -5.19
C VAL A 9 0.96 4.63 -4.20
N LEU A 10 -0.22 4.30 -4.73
CA LEU A 10 -1.40 4.00 -3.94
C LEU A 10 -1.69 2.51 -4.12
N ILE A 11 -1.66 1.75 -3.02
CA ILE A 11 -2.01 0.33 -3.02
C ILE A 11 -3.46 0.20 -2.56
N ILE A 12 -4.33 -0.33 -3.41
CA ILE A 12 -5.73 -0.63 -3.08
C ILE A 12 -5.82 -2.11 -2.72
N HIS A 13 -5.92 -2.40 -1.43
CA HIS A 13 -6.02 -3.77 -0.91
C HIS A 13 -7.46 -4.16 -0.52
N GLY A 14 -8.39 -3.20 -0.58
CA GLY A 14 -9.78 -3.41 -0.18
C GLY A 14 -9.97 -3.47 1.35
N LYS A 15 -11.23 -3.41 1.78
CA LYS A 15 -11.59 -3.31 3.21
C LYS A 15 -11.77 -4.67 3.91
N GLY A 16 -11.81 -5.77 3.14
CA GLY A 16 -11.96 -7.12 3.69
C GLY A 16 -13.40 -7.56 3.99
N HIS A 17 -14.42 -6.75 3.69
CA HIS A 17 -15.84 -7.08 3.99
C HIS A 17 -16.31 -8.42 3.41
N PHE A 18 -15.78 -8.82 2.24
CA PHE A 18 -16.14 -10.07 1.54
C PHE A 18 -15.21 -11.26 1.82
N SER A 19 -14.26 -11.10 2.74
CA SER A 19 -13.43 -12.22 3.16
C SER A 19 -14.17 -13.11 4.17
N LYS A 20 -13.65 -14.32 4.41
CA LYS A 20 -14.14 -15.19 5.49
C LYS A 20 -14.08 -14.43 6.82
N GLU A 21 -15.23 -14.34 7.50
CA GLU A 21 -15.40 -13.60 8.77
C GLU A 21 -15.10 -12.10 8.68
N SER A 22 -15.14 -11.51 7.47
CA SER A 22 -14.86 -10.09 7.23
C SER A 22 -13.49 -9.61 7.73
N LYS A 23 -12.50 -10.51 7.78
CA LYS A 23 -11.13 -10.21 8.19
C LYS A 23 -10.38 -9.37 7.14
N PRO A 24 -9.55 -8.40 7.55
CA PRO A 24 -8.80 -7.58 6.62
C PRO A 24 -7.50 -8.26 6.17
N ILE A 25 -7.61 -9.45 5.56
CA ILE A 25 -6.46 -10.33 5.21
C ILE A 25 -5.41 -9.57 4.39
N LEU A 26 -5.83 -8.94 3.29
CA LEU A 26 -4.92 -8.21 2.41
C LEU A 26 -4.31 -6.97 3.06
N LYS A 27 -5.04 -6.29 3.96
CA LYS A 27 -4.49 -5.16 4.72
C LYS A 27 -3.28 -5.61 5.56
N ASN A 28 -3.42 -6.74 6.27
CA ASN A 28 -2.36 -7.27 7.12
C ASN A 28 -1.17 -7.73 6.28
N MET A 29 -1.42 -8.44 5.18
CA MET A 29 -0.34 -8.87 4.26
C MET A 29 0.41 -7.67 3.67
N VAL A 30 -0.30 -6.63 3.22
CA VAL A 30 0.31 -5.41 2.70
C VAL A 30 1.12 -4.70 3.78
N TYR A 31 0.62 -4.64 5.01
CA TYR A 31 1.35 -4.05 6.14
C TYR A 31 2.70 -4.75 6.38
N HIS A 32 2.70 -6.08 6.48
CA HIS A 32 3.95 -6.84 6.66
C HIS A 32 4.90 -6.68 5.47
N PHE A 33 4.39 -6.79 4.24
CA PHE A 33 5.19 -6.59 3.03
C PHE A 33 5.85 -5.20 3.00
N LEU A 34 5.12 -4.13 3.35
CA LEU A 34 5.66 -2.77 3.35
C LEU A 34 6.67 -2.54 4.48
N MET A 35 6.49 -3.18 5.64
CA MET A 35 7.41 -3.09 6.75
C MET A 35 8.75 -3.77 6.44
N GLU A 36 8.72 -4.91 5.75
CA GLU A 36 9.91 -5.70 5.42
C GLU A 36 10.65 -5.18 4.17
N ASN A 37 10.01 -4.30 3.38
CA ASN A 37 10.57 -3.85 2.12
C ASN A 37 11.54 -2.67 2.31
N PRO A 38 12.85 -2.83 2.06
CA PRO A 38 13.84 -1.79 2.28
C PRO A 38 13.70 -0.59 1.32
N ASP A 39 12.96 -0.72 0.22
CA ASP A 39 12.72 0.38 -0.73
C ASP A 39 11.58 1.31 -0.30
N VAL A 40 10.85 0.95 0.74
CA VAL A 40 9.76 1.76 1.30
C VAL A 40 10.32 2.74 2.34
N LEU A 41 10.04 4.03 2.15
CA LEU A 41 10.42 5.09 3.08
C LEU A 41 9.33 5.37 4.11
N ALA A 42 8.07 5.35 3.67
CA ALA A 42 6.92 5.63 4.51
C ALA A 42 5.64 5.11 3.88
N TYR A 43 4.62 4.84 4.69
CA TYR A 43 3.28 4.56 4.23
C TYR A 43 2.21 5.05 5.23
N HIS A 44 1.03 5.37 4.73
CA HIS A 44 -0.10 5.86 5.54
C HIS A 44 -1.44 5.52 4.86
N SER A 45 -2.51 5.37 5.65
CA SER A 45 -3.86 5.16 5.11
C SER A 45 -4.24 6.24 4.09
N ALA A 46 -4.94 5.83 3.04
CA ALA A 46 -5.39 6.75 2.01
C ALA A 46 -6.47 7.70 2.54
N LYS A 47 -6.62 8.86 1.89
CA LYS A 47 -7.78 9.73 2.12
C LYS A 47 -9.08 8.98 1.73
N PRO A 48 -10.24 9.31 2.32
CA PRO A 48 -11.51 8.67 1.97
C PRO A 48 -11.81 8.65 0.47
N LYS A 49 -11.59 9.78 -0.23
CA LYS A 49 -11.77 9.90 -1.68
C LYS A 49 -10.84 9.01 -2.54
N HIS A 50 -9.84 8.39 -1.93
CA HIS A 50 -8.89 7.49 -2.61
C HIS A 50 -8.91 6.07 -2.01
N GLY A 51 -9.97 5.71 -1.29
CA GLY A 51 -10.18 4.35 -0.76
C GLY A 51 -10.17 4.22 0.76
N GLY A 52 -9.74 5.26 1.50
CA GLY A 52 -9.74 5.25 2.97
C GLY A 52 -9.00 4.05 3.55
N ALA A 53 -9.64 3.36 4.50
CA ALA A 53 -9.10 2.14 5.13
C ALA A 53 -8.89 0.95 4.17
N GLY A 54 -9.34 1.03 2.92
CA GLY A 54 -9.10 0.02 1.89
C GLY A 54 -7.90 0.29 1.00
N ALA A 55 -7.14 1.35 1.27
CA ALA A 55 -5.95 1.71 0.51
C ALA A 55 -4.88 2.40 1.36
N VAL A 56 -3.64 2.34 0.90
CA VAL A 56 -2.48 2.99 1.54
C VAL A 56 -1.62 3.73 0.52
N TYR A 57 -1.20 4.93 0.88
CA TYR A 57 -0.12 5.62 0.19
C TYR A 57 1.22 5.03 0.61
N VAL A 58 2.13 4.89 -0.35
CA VAL A 58 3.49 4.41 -0.12
C VAL A 58 4.47 5.35 -0.81
N MET A 59 5.46 5.81 -0.05
CA MET A 59 6.62 6.54 -0.54
C MET A 59 7.77 5.56 -0.75
N LEU A 60 8.31 5.54 -1.95
CA LEU A 60 9.46 4.72 -2.34
C LEU A 60 10.74 5.54 -2.34
N LYS A 61 11.87 4.86 -2.10
CA LYS A 61 13.21 5.43 -2.28
C LYS A 61 13.40 5.96 -3.70
N SER A 62 14.18 7.02 -3.82
CA SER A 62 14.63 7.50 -5.13
C SER A 62 15.78 6.62 -5.59
N ASN A 63 15.76 6.14 -6.83
CA ASN A 63 16.95 5.61 -7.50
C ASN A 63 17.73 6.68 -8.27
N ARG A 64 17.42 7.97 -8.04
CA ARG A 64 18.26 9.07 -8.52
C ARG A 64 19.37 9.29 -7.50
N GLY A 65 20.53 8.69 -7.77
CA GLY A 65 21.82 9.23 -7.31
C GLY A 65 22.16 10.51 -8.05
#